data_AF-A0A969KP30-F1
#
_entry.id   AF-A0A969KP30-F1
#
_cell.length_a   1.000
_cell.length_b   1.000
_cell.length_c   1.000
_cell.angle_alpha   90.00
_cell.angle_beta   90.00
_cell.angle_gamma   90.00
#
_symmetry.space_group_name_H-M   'P 1'
#
loop_
_entity.id
_entity.type
_entity.pdbx_description
1 polymer ?
#
loop_
_entity_poly.entity_id
_entity_poly.type
_entity_poly.pdbx_seq_one_letter_code
_entity_poly.pdbx_strand_id
1 'polypeptide(L)'
;MERPVVELQLTGVLPFERSALDVDALEEIITDAFNPLIALVRNLTHSSDFAIDIEEGVNRRVLEEQIVTELLERDARFRGQSEAWAKLVLNIKTLALDNAGPESILEELESRSRLLAAPEFAQNKAETTDAWGDE
;
A
#
# COMPACT_ATOMS: atom_id res chain seq x y z
N MET A 1 10.47 4.10 47.22
CA MET A 1 9.59 4.73 46.22
C MET A 1 9.33 3.70 45.14
N GLU A 2 8.06 3.41 44.85
CA GLU A 2 7.71 2.54 43.72
C GLU A 2 7.91 3.32 42.42
N ARG A 3 8.67 2.73 41.48
CA ARG A 3 8.89 3.32 40.16
C ARG A 3 7.78 2.82 39.22
N PRO A 4 7.12 3.71 38.47
CA PRO A 4 6.00 3.33 37.61
C PRO A 4 6.47 2.53 36.40
N VAL A 5 5.58 1.74 35.81
CA VAL A 5 5.75 1.21 34.45
C VAL A 5 4.98 2.11 33.51
N VAL A 6 5.63 2.58 32.44
CA VAL A 6 5.04 3.53 31.49
C VAL A 6 5.05 2.93 30.09
N GLU A 7 3.87 2.86 29.46
CA GLU A 7 3.70 2.45 28.07
C GLU A 7 3.14 3.61 27.25
N LEU A 8 3.79 3.93 26.13
CA LEU A 8 3.34 4.90 25.14
C LEU A 8 2.92 4.17 23.86
N GLN A 9 1.66 4.32 23.47
CA GLN A 9 1.13 3.76 22.23
C GLN A 9 0.90 4.88 21.21
N LEU A 10 1.52 4.75 20.04
CA LEU A 10 1.35 5.68 18.92
C LEU A 10 0.45 5.05 17.87
N THR A 11 -0.62 5.72 17.49
CA THR A 11 -1.61 5.26 16.50
C THR A 11 -1.92 6.36 15.49
N GLY A 12 -2.56 6.00 14.38
CA GLY A 12 -2.96 6.94 13.33
C GLY A 12 -1.95 7.02 12.17
N VAL A 13 -2.00 8.10 11.40
CA VAL A 13 -1.22 8.27 10.17
C VAL A 13 -0.07 9.24 10.39
N LEU A 14 1.15 8.80 10.10
CA LEU A 14 2.33 9.67 10.05
C LEU A 14 2.45 10.29 8.66
N PRO A 15 2.67 11.60 8.55
CA PRO A 15 2.91 12.28 7.28
C PRO A 15 4.34 12.05 6.74
N PHE A 16 5.03 11.04 7.25
CA PHE A 16 6.40 10.68 6.92
C PHE A 16 6.63 9.17 7.12
N GLU A 17 7.77 8.68 6.61
CA GLU A 17 8.16 7.27 6.71
C GLU A 17 8.25 6.77 8.15
N ARG A 18 7.66 5.62 8.45
CA ARG A 18 7.61 5.10 9.83
C ARG A 18 8.99 4.81 10.42
N SER A 19 9.96 4.47 9.57
CA SER A 19 11.35 4.22 9.95
C SER A 19 12.10 5.49 10.35
N ALA A 20 11.59 6.66 9.99
CA ALA A 20 12.16 7.95 10.42
C ALA A 20 11.67 8.37 11.81
N LEU A 21 10.74 7.63 12.43
CA LEU A 21 10.35 7.87 13.82
C LEU A 21 11.44 7.33 14.76
N ASP A 22 12.08 8.25 15.48
CA ASP A 22 13.08 7.92 16.49
C ASP A 22 12.41 7.42 17.78
N VAL A 23 12.42 6.10 17.96
CA VAL A 23 11.82 5.44 19.12
C VAL A 23 12.68 5.62 20.38
N ASP A 24 14.00 5.64 20.21
CA ASP A 24 14.94 5.76 21.32
C ASP A 24 14.83 7.14 21.97
N ALA A 25 14.72 8.19 21.15
CA ALA A 25 14.48 9.55 21.64
C ALA A 25 13.15 9.68 22.42
N LEU A 26 12.11 8.94 22.02
CA LEU A 26 10.84 8.92 22.75
C LEU A 26 10.96 8.20 24.11
N GLU A 27 11.75 7.12 24.18
CA GLU A 27 12.04 6.42 25.43
C GLU A 27 12.87 7.28 26.39
N GLU A 28 13.81 8.07 25.88
CA GLU A 28 14.57 9.05 26.68
C GLU A 28 13.63 10.10 27.29
N ILE A 29 12.72 10.67 26.50
CA ILE A 29 11.72 11.65 26.99
C ILE A 29 10.87 11.04 28.12
N ILE A 30 10.42 9.80 27.96
CA ILE A 30 9.63 9.09 28.98
C ILE A 30 10.48 8.85 30.24
N THR A 31 11.74 8.47 30.07
CA THR A 31 12.66 8.21 31.17
C THR A 31 12.92 9.46 31.99
N ASP A 32 13.19 10.58 31.33
CA ASP A 32 13.43 11.87 31.97
C ASP A 32 12.19 12.43 32.68
N ALA A 33 11.01 12.25 32.10
CA ALA A 33 9.76 12.78 32.65
C ALA A 33 9.24 11.97 33.85
N PHE A 34 9.39 10.64 33.83
CA PHE A 34 8.69 9.76 34.77
C PHE A 34 9.59 8.89 35.65
N ASN A 35 10.90 8.83 35.38
CA ASN A 35 11.86 7.93 36.04
C ASN A 35 11.29 6.51 36.25
N PRO A 36 10.79 5.86 35.19
CA PRO A 36 10.03 4.63 35.31
C PRO A 36 10.94 3.43 35.61
N LEU A 37 10.34 2.34 36.05
CA LEU A 37 10.99 1.03 36.13
C LEU A 37 11.19 0.45 34.72
N ILE A 38 10.22 0.67 33.84
CA ILE A 38 10.18 0.23 32.44
C ILE A 38 9.51 1.34 31.63
N ALA A 39 10.18 1.79 30.56
CA ALA A 39 9.58 2.59 29.50
C ALA A 39 9.38 1.67 28.28
N LEU A 40 8.21 1.70 27.67
CA LEU A 40 7.90 0.93 26.46
C LEU A 40 7.19 1.81 25.44
N VAL A 41 7.77 1.94 24.25
CA VAL A 41 7.13 2.64 23.13
C VAL A 41 6.63 1.62 22.11
N ARG A 42 5.33 1.65 21.82
CA ARG A 42 4.71 0.85 20.76
C ARG A 42 4.29 1.75 19.61
N ASN A 43 4.97 1.60 18.47
CA ASN A 43 4.59 2.30 17.24
C ASN A 43 3.60 1.47 16.40
N LEU A 44 2.31 1.83 16.48
CA LEU A 44 1.19 1.24 15.72
C LEU A 44 0.64 2.21 14.65
N THR A 45 1.39 3.23 14.26
CA THR A 45 1.01 4.18 13.19
C THR A 45 1.00 3.54 11.79
N HIS A 46 0.58 4.26 10.76
CA HIS A 46 0.78 3.90 9.35
C HIS A 46 1.40 5.09 8.60
N SER A 47 2.22 4.87 7.57
CA SER A 47 2.71 5.99 6.74
C SER A 47 1.56 6.49 5.85
N SER A 48 1.51 7.80 5.60
CA SER A 48 0.55 8.45 4.69
C SER A 48 0.55 7.82 3.31
N ASP A 49 1.70 7.32 2.86
CA ASP A 49 1.88 6.68 1.56
C ASP A 49 1.17 5.31 1.44
N PHE A 50 0.57 4.82 2.54
CA PHE A 50 -0.19 3.56 2.60
C PHE A 50 -1.55 3.70 3.30
N ALA A 51 -1.99 4.93 3.62
CA ALA A 51 -3.35 5.15 4.09
C ALA A 51 -4.32 4.87 2.92
N ILE A 52 -5.17 3.86 3.08
CA ILE A 52 -6.21 3.47 2.14
C ILE A 52 -7.53 3.53 2.90
N ASP A 53 -8.51 4.23 2.33
CA ASP A 53 -9.84 4.34 2.92
C ASP A 53 -10.60 3.04 2.59
N ILE A 54 -10.77 2.19 3.59
CA ILE A 54 -11.43 0.89 3.43
C ILE A 54 -12.91 1.07 3.75
N GLU A 55 -13.78 1.01 2.76
CA GLU A 55 -15.23 0.92 3.00
C GLU A 55 -15.58 -0.46 3.62
N GLU A 56 -16.26 -0.44 4.77
CA GLU A 56 -16.75 -1.65 5.43
C GLU A 56 -17.85 -2.33 4.60
N GLY A 57 -17.70 -3.63 4.32
CA GLY A 57 -18.70 -4.45 3.62
C GLY A 57 -18.33 -4.87 2.19
N VAL A 58 -17.18 -4.42 1.66
CA VAL A 58 -16.71 -4.79 0.32
C VAL A 58 -16.16 -6.23 0.30
N ASN A 59 -16.45 -6.96 -0.77
CA ASN A 59 -15.88 -8.30 -1.00
C ASN A 59 -14.36 -8.20 -1.02
N ARG A 60 -13.66 -9.07 -0.26
CA ARG A 60 -12.20 -9.09 -0.15
C ARG A 60 -11.47 -8.96 -1.49
N ARG A 61 -11.95 -9.62 -2.54
CA ARG A 61 -11.32 -9.57 -3.88
C ARG A 61 -11.40 -8.19 -4.51
N VAL A 62 -12.54 -7.52 -4.36
CA VAL A 62 -12.78 -6.17 -4.87
C VAL A 62 -11.92 -5.16 -4.10
N LEU A 63 -11.88 -5.30 -2.77
CA LEU A 63 -11.04 -4.46 -1.92
C LEU A 63 -9.55 -4.61 -2.26
N GLU A 64 -9.11 -5.83 -2.55
CA GLU A 64 -7.72 -6.11 -2.91
C GLU A 64 -7.32 -5.46 -4.25
N GLU A 65 -8.20 -5.52 -5.25
CA GLU A 65 -7.99 -4.85 -6.54
C GLU A 65 -7.94 -3.33 -6.38
N GLN A 66 -8.82 -2.77 -5.56
CA GLN A 66 -8.84 -1.34 -5.25
C GLN A 66 -7.55 -0.90 -4.54
N ILE A 67 -7.17 -1.59 -3.46
CA ILE A 67 -5.95 -1.30 -2.69
C ILE A 67 -4.71 -1.30 -3.59
N VAL A 68 -4.55 -2.35 -4.40
CA VAL A 68 -3.36 -2.49 -5.25
C VAL A 68 -3.35 -1.42 -6.36
N THR A 69 -4.52 -1.06 -6.90
CA THR A 69 -4.65 0.02 -7.88
C THR A 69 -4.25 1.37 -7.29
N GLU A 70 -4.77 1.72 -6.11
CA GLU A 70 -4.44 2.98 -5.42
C GLU A 70 -2.95 3.09 -5.09
N LEU A 71 -2.31 1.98 -4.71
CA LEU A 71 -0.86 1.94 -4.49
C LEU A 71 -0.07 2.17 -5.78
N LEU A 72 -0.53 1.63 -6.91
CA LEU A 72 0.13 1.80 -8.21
C LEU A 72 -0.08 3.20 -8.81
N GLU A 73 -1.20 3.86 -8.54
CA GLU A 73 -1.45 5.25 -9.00
C GLU A 73 -0.49 6.28 -8.40
N ARG A 74 0.01 5.99 -7.20
CA ARG A 74 0.97 6.84 -6.49
C ARG A 74 2.32 6.89 -7.21
N ASP A 75 2.69 5.85 -7.95
CA ASP A 75 3.90 5.81 -8.77
C ASP A 75 3.63 6.27 -10.22
N ALA A 76 4.34 7.32 -10.65
CA ALA A 76 4.18 7.91 -11.98
C ALA A 76 4.40 6.91 -13.13
N ARG A 77 5.19 5.85 -12.92
CA ARG A 77 5.46 4.81 -13.92
C ARG A 77 4.24 3.94 -14.20
N PHE A 78 3.41 3.71 -13.18
CA PHE A 78 2.27 2.79 -13.24
C PHE A 78 0.92 3.52 -13.36
N ARG A 79 0.86 4.80 -13.00
CA ARG A 79 -0.36 5.62 -13.00
C ARG A 79 -1.19 5.54 -14.29
N GLY A 80 -0.55 5.54 -15.45
CA GLY A 80 -1.28 5.49 -16.73
C GLY A 80 -2.02 4.16 -17.00
N GLN A 81 -1.64 3.09 -16.31
CA GLN A 81 -2.16 1.74 -16.51
C GLN A 81 -2.34 1.00 -15.16
N SER A 82 -2.65 1.74 -14.09
CA SER A 82 -2.67 1.24 -12.71
C SER A 82 -3.58 0.02 -12.54
N GLU A 83 -4.79 0.07 -13.09
CA GLU A 83 -5.76 -1.05 -13.09
C GLU A 83 -5.18 -2.32 -13.75
N ALA A 84 -4.47 -2.16 -14.87
CA ALA A 84 -3.94 -3.29 -15.62
C ALA A 84 -2.73 -3.92 -14.92
N TRP A 85 -1.88 -3.09 -14.30
CA TRP A 85 -0.82 -3.54 -13.41
C TRP A 85 -1.36 -4.20 -12.14
N ALA A 86 -2.44 -3.69 -11.55
CA ALA A 86 -3.07 -4.29 -10.38
C ALA A 86 -3.56 -5.72 -10.67
N LYS A 87 -4.22 -5.92 -11.82
CA LYS A 87 -4.64 -7.26 -12.27
C LYS A 87 -3.46 -8.23 -12.44
N LEU A 88 -2.33 -7.76 -12.97
CA LEU A 88 -1.12 -8.58 -13.09
C LEU A 88 -0.57 -8.97 -11.71
N VAL A 89 -0.45 -8.01 -10.79
CA VAL A 89 0.02 -8.25 -9.41
C VAL A 89 -0.87 -9.28 -8.71
N LEU A 90 -2.20 -9.14 -8.82
CA LEU A 90 -3.14 -10.09 -8.22
C LEU A 90 -3.04 -11.49 -8.84
N ASN A 91 -2.87 -11.59 -10.16
CA ASN A 91 -2.71 -12.89 -10.82
C ASN A 91 -1.41 -13.59 -10.41
N ILE A 92 -0.30 -12.86 -10.31
CA ILE A 92 0.97 -13.40 -9.80
C ILE A 92 0.81 -13.87 -8.35
N LYS A 93 0.12 -13.08 -7.53
CA LYS A 93 -0.19 -13.47 -6.15
C LYS A 93 -0.99 -14.76 -6.11
N THR A 94 -2.01 -14.92 -6.96
CA THR A 94 -2.79 -16.17 -7.05
C THR A 94 -1.89 -17.35 -7.46
N LEU A 95 -1.06 -17.21 -8.49
CA LEU A 95 -0.14 -18.27 -8.92
C LEU A 95 0.83 -18.69 -7.80
N ALA A 96 1.36 -17.73 -7.05
CA ALA A 96 2.23 -18.01 -5.91
C ALA A 96 1.48 -18.73 -4.78
N LEU A 97 0.24 -18.33 -4.48
CA LEU A 97 -0.60 -18.98 -3.47
C LEU A 97 -1.03 -20.40 -3.89
N ASP A 98 -1.22 -20.62 -5.18
CA ASP A 98 -1.50 -21.94 -5.78
C ASP A 98 -0.24 -22.80 -5.93
N ASN A 99 0.90 -22.31 -5.41
CA ASN A 99 2.20 -22.99 -5.41
C ASN A 99 2.69 -23.36 -6.83
N ALA A 100 2.39 -22.50 -7.80
CA ALA A 100 2.90 -22.60 -9.16
C ALA A 100 4.44 -22.53 -9.18
N GLY A 101 5.04 -23.18 -10.16
CA GLY A 101 6.49 -23.16 -10.35
C GLY A 101 7.01 -21.74 -10.65
N PRO A 102 8.23 -21.39 -10.23
CA PRO A 102 8.85 -20.10 -10.55
C PRO A 102 8.82 -19.76 -12.04
N GLU A 103 8.96 -20.77 -12.90
CA GLU A 103 8.95 -20.65 -14.36
C GLU A 103 7.59 -20.16 -14.87
N SER A 104 6.49 -20.68 -14.34
CA SER A 104 5.13 -20.26 -14.72
C SER A 104 4.83 -18.82 -14.26
N ILE A 105 5.36 -18.43 -13.10
CA ILE A 105 5.23 -17.05 -12.60
C ILE A 105 6.02 -16.08 -13.49
N LEU A 106 7.24 -16.47 -13.89
CA LEU A 106 8.08 -15.67 -14.79
C LEU A 106 7.46 -15.53 -16.18
N GLU A 107 6.90 -16.61 -16.73
CA GLU A 107 6.23 -16.59 -18.03
C GLU A 107 5.03 -15.63 -18.04
N GLU A 108 4.18 -15.68 -17.00
CA GLU A 108 3.04 -14.78 -16.85
C GLU A 108 3.49 -13.31 -16.72
N LEU A 109 4.53 -13.06 -15.91
CA LEU A 109 5.10 -11.73 -15.73
C LEU A 109 5.68 -11.18 -17.04
N GLU A 110 6.46 -11.97 -17.77
CA GLU A 110 7.09 -11.54 -19.02
C GLU A 110 6.04 -11.26 -20.10
N SER A 111 5.06 -12.16 -20.26
CA SER A 111 3.98 -12.03 -21.24
C SER A 111 3.18 -10.75 -21.01
N ARG A 112 2.71 -10.52 -19.77
CA ARG A 112 1.86 -9.37 -19.47
C ARG A 112 2.61 -8.05 -19.35
N SER A 113 3.81 -8.04 -18.77
CA SER A 113 4.60 -6.81 -18.68
C SER A 113 4.98 -6.27 -20.07
N ARG A 114 5.25 -7.16 -21.03
CA ARG A 114 5.51 -6.77 -22.43
C ARG A 114 4.29 -6.15 -23.09
N LEU A 115 3.09 -6.69 -22.85
CA LEU A 115 1.83 -6.12 -23.36
C LEU A 115 1.55 -4.74 -22.76
N LEU A 116 1.84 -4.54 -21.47
CA LEU A 116 1.66 -3.27 -20.78
C LEU A 116 2.76 -2.24 -21.12
N ALA A 117 3.94 -2.68 -21.53
CA ALA A 117 5.02 -1.81 -21.99
C ALA A 117 4.84 -1.36 -23.45
N ALA A 118 3.93 -2.00 -24.21
CA ALA A 118 3.64 -1.59 -25.58
C ALA A 118 2.84 -0.27 -25.59
N PRO A 119 3.26 0.74 -26.38
CA PRO A 119 2.67 2.09 -26.34
C PRO A 119 1.22 2.20 -26.85
N GLU A 120 0.65 1.13 -27.42
CA GLU A 120 -0.69 1.14 -28.04
C GLU A 120 -1.86 1.17 -27.03
N PHE A 121 -1.65 0.83 -25.76
CA PHE A 121 -2.75 0.77 -24.77
C PHE A 121 -3.00 2.08 -24.00
N ALA A 122 -2.10 3.06 -24.10
CA ALA A 122 -2.23 4.34 -23.40
C ALA A 122 -3.28 5.30 -24.03
N GLN A 123 -3.79 5.00 -25.24
CA GLN A 123 -4.62 5.94 -26.02
C GLN A 123 -6.11 5.58 -26.10
N ASN A 124 -6.53 4.36 -25.74
CA ASN A 124 -7.90 3.88 -25.98
C ASN A 124 -8.98 4.33 -24.97
N LYS A 125 -8.65 5.07 -23.90
CA LYS A 125 -9.65 5.59 -22.93
C LYS A 125 -10.08 7.04 -23.23
N ALA A 126 -9.48 7.72 -24.21
CA ALA A 126 -9.79 9.12 -24.52
C ALA A 126 -10.87 9.34 -25.59
N GLU A 127 -11.32 8.30 -26.31
CA GLU A 127 -12.19 8.48 -27.49
C GLU A 127 -13.68 8.07 -27.29
N THR A 128 -14.14 7.70 -26.09
CA THR A 128 -15.55 7.27 -25.88
C THR A 128 -16.35 8.17 -24.93
N THR A 129 -15.92 9.41 -24.72
CA THR A 129 -16.73 10.43 -24.02
C THR A 129 -16.77 11.71 -24.83
N ASP A 130 -17.23 11.60 -26.09
CA ASP A 130 -17.64 12.76 -26.90
C ASP A 130 -18.62 12.34 -28.02
N ALA A 131 -19.54 11.45 -27.68
CA ALA A 131 -20.74 11.23 -28.47
C ALA A 131 -21.93 11.17 -27.51
N TRP A 132 -23.02 11.85 -27.88
CA TRP A 132 -24.27 12.06 -27.15
C TRP A 132 -24.34 13.32 -26.28
N GLY A 133 -24.38 14.45 -26.98
CA GLY A 133 -24.87 15.71 -26.43
C GLY A 133 -25.18 16.70 -27.56
N ASP A 134 -26.15 16.38 -28.42
CA ASP A 134 -26.92 17.36 -29.21
C ASP A 134 -28.14 16.66 -29.86
N GLU A 135 -29.33 16.90 -29.29
CA GLU A 135 -30.61 17.28 -29.92
C GLU A 135 -31.79 17.13 -28.94
#